data_AF-A0AAP2YYB4-F1
#
_entry.id   AF-A0AAP2YYB4-F1
#
_cell.length_a   1.000
_cell.length_b   1.000
_cell.length_c   1.000
_cell.angle_alpha   90.00
_cell.angle_beta   90.00
_cell.angle_gamma   90.00
#
_symmetry.space_group_name_H-M   'P 1'
#
loop_
_entity.id
_entity.type
_entity.pdbx_description
1 polymer ?
#
loop_
_entity_poly.entity_id
_entity_poly.type
_entity_poly.pdbx_seq_one_letter_code
_entity_poly.pdbx_strand_id
1 'polypeptide(L)'
;MPSSNPFDWLSDDAPSRRELVLTVVVTVLIVFQLFLAETIFWGWLVAGFLVSTVVVRPLAASSIGAQAGAWFRLIGYAGRAVVLVFFFVVVWAGLAVLSPPDGLVNSLAAGGMLGILAVATLETVLAHGYGLPWFR
;
A
#
# COMPACT_ATOMS: atom_id res chain seq x y z
N MET A 1 3.41 27.36 7.45
CA MET A 1 1.99 27.30 7.86
C MET A 1 1.48 25.92 7.50
N PRO A 2 0.89 25.15 8.41
CA PRO A 2 0.20 23.91 8.05
C PRO A 2 -0.96 24.27 7.11
N SER A 3 -1.08 23.54 6.00
CA SER A 3 -2.15 23.74 5.03
C SER A 3 -3.51 23.47 5.65
N SER A 4 -4.49 24.31 5.34
CA SER A 4 -5.88 24.16 5.80
C SER A 4 -6.65 23.09 5.03
N ASN A 5 -6.04 22.47 4.02
CA ASN A 5 -6.65 21.42 3.23
C ASN A 5 -6.43 20.06 3.90
N PRO A 6 -7.47 19.37 4.37
CA PRO A 6 -7.33 18.03 4.97
C PRO A 6 -6.82 16.98 3.97
N PHE A 7 -6.66 17.34 2.69
CA PHE A 7 -6.20 16.48 1.60
C PHE A 7 -4.80 16.80 1.09
N ASP A 8 -4.00 17.64 1.75
CA ASP A 8 -2.66 18.03 1.28
C ASP A 8 -1.63 16.89 1.19
N TRP A 9 -1.98 15.72 1.68
CA TRP A 9 -1.23 14.46 1.56
C TRP A 9 -1.57 13.71 0.25
N LEU A 10 -2.50 14.21 -0.56
CA LEU A 10 -2.74 13.76 -1.93
C LEU A 10 -1.69 14.36 -2.87
N SER A 11 -0.97 13.50 -3.59
CA SER A 11 -0.13 13.95 -4.68
C SER A 11 -1.00 14.46 -5.83
N ASP A 12 -0.72 15.67 -6.32
CA ASP A 12 -1.37 16.24 -7.51
C ASP A 12 -0.78 15.70 -8.82
N ASP A 13 0.33 14.96 -8.76
CA ASP A 13 1.00 14.40 -9.94
C ASP A 13 0.19 13.27 -10.58
N ALA A 14 -0.02 13.35 -11.90
CA ALA A 14 -0.68 12.30 -12.65
C ALA A 14 0.20 11.02 -12.70
N PRO A 15 -0.38 9.83 -12.48
CA PRO A 15 0.38 8.58 -12.40
C PRO A 15 1.03 8.22 -13.74
N SER A 16 2.24 7.67 -13.67
CA SER A 16 2.99 7.28 -14.85
C SER A 16 2.35 6.07 -15.54
N ARG A 17 2.51 5.92 -16.87
CA ARG A 17 1.99 4.74 -17.59
C ARG A 17 2.49 3.41 -17.02
N ARG A 18 3.70 3.40 -16.45
CA ARG A 18 4.28 2.21 -15.81
C ARG A 18 3.58 1.89 -14.50
N GLU A 19 3.30 2.90 -13.68
CA GLU A 19 2.48 2.74 -12.48
C GLU A 19 1.10 2.19 -12.84
N LEU A 20 0.46 2.73 -13.88
CA LEU A 20 -0.86 2.28 -14.34
C LEU A 20 -0.85 0.79 -14.73
N VAL A 21 0.15 0.34 -15.49
CA VAL A 21 0.31 -1.09 -15.83
C VAL A 21 0.56 -1.94 -14.59
N LEU A 22 1.44 -1.49 -13.67
CA LEU A 22 1.71 -2.20 -12.43
C LEU A 22 0.46 -2.32 -11.57
N THR A 23 -0.32 -1.25 -11.43
CA THR A 23 -1.58 -1.25 -10.71
C THR A 23 -2.57 -2.25 -11.30
N VAL A 24 -2.71 -2.30 -12.63
CA VAL A 24 -3.57 -3.29 -13.29
C VAL A 24 -3.09 -4.72 -13.03
N VAL A 25 -1.79 -5.00 -13.20
CA VAL A 25 -1.23 -6.34 -12.96
C VAL A 25 -1.44 -6.78 -11.51
N VAL A 26 -1.17 -5.89 -10.55
CA VAL A 26 -1.39 -6.15 -9.12
C VAL A 26 -2.88 -6.38 -8.85
N THR A 27 -3.77 -5.60 -9.45
CA THR A 27 -5.23 -5.77 -9.30
C THR A 27 -5.69 -7.15 -9.79
N VAL A 28 -5.27 -7.55 -10.99
CA VAL A 28 -5.61 -8.86 -11.55
C VAL A 28 -5.10 -9.98 -10.65
N LEU A 29 -3.89 -9.86 -10.12
CA LEU A 29 -3.30 -10.84 -9.21
C LEU A 29 -4.08 -10.95 -7.89
N ILE A 30 -4.51 -9.83 -7.30
CA ILE A 30 -5.35 -9.82 -6.09
C ILE A 30 -6.68 -10.51 -6.36
N VAL A 31 -7.35 -10.14 -7.46
CA VAL A 31 -8.65 -10.72 -7.83
C VAL A 31 -8.50 -12.23 -8.02
N PHE A 32 -7.47 -12.66 -8.74
CA PHE A 32 -7.19 -14.08 -8.94
C PHE A 32 -6.95 -14.83 -7.62
N GLN A 33 -6.15 -14.27 -6.72
CA GLN A 33 -5.89 -14.86 -5.39
C GLN A 33 -7.17 -14.96 -4.55
N LEU A 34 -8.02 -13.94 -4.57
CA LEU A 34 -9.30 -13.96 -3.85
C LEU A 34 -10.27 -14.98 -4.45
N PHE A 35 -10.28 -15.17 -5.77
CA PHE A 35 -11.11 -16.17 -6.43
C PHE A 35 -10.68 -17.61 -6.10
N LEU A 36 -9.38 -17.84 -5.92
CA LEU A 36 -8.85 -19.15 -5.54
C LEU A 36 -8.89 -19.42 -4.04
N ALA A 37 -9.17 -18.42 -3.20
CA ALA A 37 -9.21 -18.58 -1.76
C ALA A 37 -10.46 -19.38 -1.35
N GLU A 38 -10.25 -20.58 -0.80
CA GLU A 38 -11.33 -21.43 -0.29
C GLU A 38 -12.06 -20.80 0.90
N THR A 39 -11.38 -19.95 1.67
CA THR A 39 -11.95 -19.29 2.86
C THR A 39 -11.39 -17.88 3.01
N ILE A 40 -12.30 -16.90 3.12
CA ILE A 40 -11.96 -15.49 3.35
C ILE A 40 -12.38 -15.11 4.77
N PHE A 41 -11.40 -14.70 5.57
CA PHE A 41 -11.63 -14.14 6.89
C PHE A 41 -11.81 -12.63 6.80
N TRP A 42 -13.06 -12.20 6.62
CA TRP A 42 -13.42 -10.79 6.40
C TRP A 42 -12.83 -9.82 7.44
N GLY A 43 -12.76 -10.20 8.71
CA GLY A 43 -12.15 -9.37 9.76
C GLY A 43 -10.68 -9.05 9.48
N TRP A 44 -9.91 -10.05 9.02
CA TRP A 44 -8.49 -9.87 8.68
C TRP A 44 -8.29 -9.15 7.36
N LEU A 45 -9.20 -9.35 6.41
CA LEU A 45 -9.22 -8.58 5.18
C LEU A 45 -9.44 -7.09 5.46
N VAL A 46 -10.43 -6.74 6.28
CA VAL A 46 -10.68 -5.35 6.68
C VAL A 46 -9.50 -4.79 7.47
N ALA A 47 -8.92 -5.57 8.40
CA ALA A 47 -7.75 -5.14 9.15
C ALA A 47 -6.57 -4.82 8.23
N GLY A 48 -6.27 -5.69 7.25
CA GLY A 48 -5.22 -5.47 6.26
C GLY A 48 -5.45 -4.20 5.45
N PHE A 49 -6.69 -4.01 4.99
CA PHE A 49 -7.10 -2.81 4.24
C PHE A 49 -6.91 -1.52 5.05
N LEU A 50 -7.35 -1.51 6.30
CA LEU A 50 -7.21 -0.34 7.16
C LEU A 50 -5.74 -0.04 7.48
N VAL A 51 -4.95 -1.08 7.80
CA VAL A 51 -3.53 -0.92 8.06
C VAL A 51 -2.83 -0.34 6.83
N SER A 52 -3.06 -0.88 5.64
CA SER A 52 -2.38 -0.38 4.44
C SER A 52 -2.84 1.02 4.04
N THR A 53 -4.12 1.34 4.11
CA THR A 53 -4.61 2.70 3.80
C THR A 53 -4.02 3.75 4.76
N VAL A 54 -3.89 3.43 6.04
CA VAL A 54 -3.27 4.31 7.05
C VAL A 54 -1.76 4.41 6.85
N VAL A 55 -1.08 3.29 6.59
CA VAL A 55 0.38 3.25 6.41
C VAL A 55 0.81 3.99 5.14
N VAL A 56 0.13 3.74 4.02
CA VAL A 56 0.53 4.29 2.71
C VAL A 56 0.45 5.82 2.70
N ARG A 57 -0.42 6.43 3.52
CA ARG A 57 -0.72 7.86 3.38
C ARG A 57 -0.48 8.68 4.64
N PRO A 58 -1.34 8.65 5.69
CA PRO A 58 -1.09 9.47 6.88
C PRO A 58 0.27 9.16 7.53
N LEU A 59 0.67 7.89 7.57
CA LEU A 59 1.97 7.53 8.14
C LEU A 59 3.13 7.99 7.24
N ALA A 60 3.01 7.85 5.93
CA ALA A 60 4.02 8.29 4.97
C ALA A 60 4.21 9.82 4.95
N ALA A 61 3.12 10.59 5.10
CA ALA A 61 3.14 12.06 5.18
C ALA A 61 3.56 12.59 6.56
N SER A 62 3.60 11.74 7.58
CA SER A 62 4.05 12.13 8.92
C SER A 62 5.56 12.39 8.99
N SER A 63 5.99 13.14 10.01
CA SER A 63 7.42 13.37 10.29
C SER A 63 8.20 12.07 10.48
N ILE A 64 7.57 11.06 11.08
CA ILE A 64 8.15 9.73 11.28
C ILE A 64 8.39 9.04 9.93
N GLY A 65 7.40 9.07 9.03
CA GLY A 65 7.51 8.53 7.68
C GLY A 65 8.60 9.24 6.86
N ALA A 66 8.66 10.57 6.93
CA ALA A 66 9.68 11.37 6.27
C ALA A 66 11.10 11.03 6.77
N GLN A 67 11.27 10.86 8.09
CA GLN A 67 12.54 10.48 8.70
C GLN A 67 12.96 9.06 8.31
N ALA A 68 12.03 8.10 8.38
CA ALA A 68 12.29 6.73 7.95
C ALA A 68 12.68 6.66 6.47
N GLY A 69 11.97 7.40 5.61
CA GLY A 69 12.29 7.50 4.18
C GLY A 69 13.64 8.17 3.92
N ALA A 70 14.01 9.21 4.67
CA ALA A 70 15.32 9.84 4.56
C ALA A 70 16.45 8.89 4.98
N TRP A 71 16.29 8.18 6.09
CA TRP A 71 17.23 7.16 6.54
C TRP A 71 17.39 6.03 5.53
N PHE A 72 16.27 5.49 5.01
CA PHE A 72 16.29 4.44 4.00
C PHE A 72 16.93 4.92 2.68
N ARG A 73 16.80 6.22 2.37
CA ARG A 73 17.50 6.80 1.23
C ARG A 73 19.01 6.91 1.46
N LEU A 74 19.43 7.22 2.68
CA LEU A 74 20.82 7.44 3.09
C LEU A 74 21.67 6.17 3.06
N ILE A 75 21.13 5.01 3.43
CA ILE A 75 21.87 3.73 3.49
C ILE A 75 22.26 3.15 2.11
N GLY A 76 21.84 3.78 1.00
CA GLY A 76 22.15 3.36 -0.37
C GLY A 76 21.49 2.03 -0.77
N TYR A 77 21.68 1.61 -2.03
CA TYR A 77 20.99 0.42 -2.57
C TYR A 77 21.33 -0.88 -1.82
N ALA A 78 22.59 -1.06 -1.42
CA ALA A 78 23.02 -2.24 -0.67
C ALA A 78 22.38 -2.30 0.73
N GLY A 79 22.34 -1.17 1.45
CA GLY A 79 21.67 -1.10 2.74
C GLY A 79 20.16 -1.39 2.63
N ARG A 80 19.50 -0.84 1.59
CA ARG A 80 18.08 -1.13 1.33
C ARG A 80 17.83 -2.61 1.08
N ALA A 81 18.69 -3.27 0.31
CA ALA A 81 18.59 -4.71 0.06
C ALA A 81 18.72 -5.50 1.37
N VAL A 82 19.69 -5.15 2.23
CA VAL A 82 19.87 -5.80 3.54
C VAL A 82 18.64 -5.62 4.44
N VAL A 83 18.09 -4.40 4.51
CA VAL A 83 16.89 -4.13 5.32
C VAL A 83 15.68 -4.93 4.81
N LEU A 84 15.50 -5.00 3.49
CA LEU A 84 14.43 -5.81 2.90
C LEU A 84 14.62 -7.30 3.20
N VAL A 85 15.82 -7.84 2.99
CA VAL A 85 16.13 -9.24 3.31
C VAL A 85 15.88 -9.52 4.78
N PHE A 86 16.33 -8.64 5.68
CA PHE A 86 16.09 -8.78 7.11
C PHE A 86 14.59 -8.77 7.45
N PHE A 87 13.83 -7.85 6.85
CA PHE A 87 12.37 -7.82 7.01
C PHE A 87 11.72 -9.13 6.56
N PHE A 88 12.08 -9.66 5.38
CA PHE A 88 11.56 -10.94 4.90
C PHE A 88 11.91 -12.10 5.84
N VAL A 89 13.15 -12.14 6.35
CA VAL A 89 13.58 -13.18 7.30
C VAL A 89 12.76 -13.11 8.60
N VAL A 90 12.54 -11.92 9.15
CA VAL A 90 11.75 -11.74 10.38
C VAL A 90 10.30 -12.17 10.16
N VAL A 91 9.67 -11.73 9.07
CA VAL A 91 8.29 -12.11 8.74
C VAL A 91 8.19 -13.63 8.52
N TRP A 92 9.11 -14.20 7.75
CA TRP A 92 9.15 -15.63 7.48
C TRP A 92 9.33 -16.45 8.77
N ALA A 93 10.27 -16.04 9.63
CA ALA A 93 10.47 -16.68 10.93
C ALA A 93 9.23 -16.57 11.82
N GLY A 94 8.56 -15.42 11.83
CA GLY A 94 7.30 -15.23 12.57
C GLY A 94 6.19 -16.16 12.07
N LEU A 95 6.03 -16.30 10.75
CA LEU A 95 5.08 -17.24 10.15
C LEU A 95 5.43 -18.70 10.49
N ALA A 96 6.70 -19.07 10.43
CA ALA A 96 7.14 -20.43 10.78
C ALA A 96 6.88 -20.77 12.26
N VAL A 97 7.15 -19.82 13.18
CA VAL A 97 6.96 -20.03 14.62
C VAL A 97 5.49 -20.04 15.01
N LEU A 98 4.69 -19.13 14.47
CA LEU A 98 3.28 -18.99 14.85
C LEU A 98 2.36 -19.95 14.09
N SER A 99 2.80 -20.45 12.93
CA SER A 99 2.03 -21.34 12.05
C SER A 99 0.55 -20.92 11.92
N PRO A 100 0.28 -19.65 11.57
CA PRO A 100 -1.10 -19.18 11.46
C PRO A 100 -1.84 -19.90 10.33
N PRO A 101 -3.15 -20.10 10.43
CA PRO A 101 -3.95 -20.61 9.32
C PRO A 101 -3.72 -19.79 8.05
N ASP A 102 -3.43 -20.46 6.92
CA ASP A 102 -3.11 -19.79 5.65
C ASP A 102 -4.19 -18.80 5.21
N GLY A 103 -5.45 -19.13 5.44
CA GLY A 103 -6.57 -18.24 5.14
C GLY A 103 -6.50 -16.89 5.88
N LEU A 104 -5.96 -16.84 7.11
CA LEU A 104 -5.76 -15.59 7.85
C LEU A 104 -4.72 -14.71 7.18
N VAL A 105 -3.56 -15.28 6.86
CA VAL A 105 -2.45 -14.57 6.23
C VAL A 105 -2.86 -14.07 4.85
N ASN A 106 -3.51 -14.92 4.06
CA ASN A 106 -3.99 -14.57 2.74
C ASN A 106 -5.08 -13.48 2.78
N SER A 107 -6.00 -13.55 3.74
CA SER A 107 -7.03 -12.52 3.92
C SER A 107 -6.41 -11.17 4.31
N LEU A 108 -5.46 -11.17 5.25
CA LEU A 108 -4.74 -9.97 5.67
C LEU A 108 -3.94 -9.36 4.50
N ALA A 109 -3.19 -10.19 3.76
CA ALA A 109 -2.40 -9.76 2.61
C ALA A 109 -3.29 -9.19 1.50
N ALA A 110 -4.37 -9.88 1.15
CA ALA A 110 -5.34 -9.42 0.15
C ALA A 110 -5.99 -8.08 0.57
N GLY A 111 -6.39 -7.97 1.84
CA GLY A 111 -6.87 -6.72 2.42
C GLY A 111 -5.86 -5.58 2.28
N GLY A 112 -4.60 -5.83 2.65
CA GLY A 112 -3.50 -4.88 2.51
C GLY A 112 -3.34 -4.40 1.07
N MET A 113 -3.33 -5.32 0.12
CA MET A 113 -3.22 -5.00 -1.31
C MET A 113 -4.44 -4.21 -1.82
N LEU A 114 -5.66 -4.55 -1.39
CA LEU A 114 -6.87 -3.78 -1.72
C LEU A 114 -6.80 -2.33 -1.19
N GLY A 115 -6.25 -2.12 0.00
CA GLY A 115 -6.09 -0.78 0.55
C GLY A 115 -5.08 0.06 -0.23
N ILE A 116 -3.96 -0.53 -0.66
CA ILE A 116 -3.00 0.12 -1.58
C ILE A 116 -3.69 0.49 -2.90
N LEU A 117 -4.45 -0.44 -3.47
CA LEU A 117 -5.18 -0.22 -4.73
C LEU A 117 -6.23 0.89 -4.61
N ALA A 118 -7.00 0.90 -3.51
CA ALA A 118 -8.02 1.91 -3.27
C ALA A 118 -7.40 3.30 -3.16
N VAL A 119 -6.27 3.41 -2.45
CA VAL A 119 -5.45 4.62 -2.38
C VAL A 119 -4.98 5.07 -3.76
N ALA A 120 -4.34 4.18 -4.53
CA ALA A 120 -3.80 4.50 -5.83
C ALA A 120 -4.91 4.92 -6.82
N THR A 121 -6.08 4.28 -6.73
CA THR A 121 -7.25 4.61 -7.55
C THR A 121 -7.86 5.96 -7.15
N LEU A 122 -7.91 6.26 -5.85
CA LEU A 122 -8.37 7.56 -5.37
C LEU A 122 -7.46 8.68 -5.88
N GLU A 123 -6.15 8.47 -5.85
CA GLU A 123 -5.15 9.40 -6.42
C GLU A 123 -5.35 9.60 -7.93
N THR A 124 -5.48 8.52 -8.70
CA THR A 124 -5.68 8.61 -10.15
C THR A 124 -6.97 9.38 -10.49
N VAL A 125 -8.07 9.10 -9.78
CA VAL A 125 -9.37 9.74 -10.00
C VAL A 125 -9.33 11.22 -9.63
N LEU A 126 -8.71 11.59 -8.50
CA LEU A 126 -8.62 12.99 -8.10
C LEU A 126 -7.73 13.79 -9.04
N ALA A 127 -6.57 13.25 -9.42
CA ALA A 127 -5.67 13.90 -10.38
C ALA A 127 -6.35 14.14 -11.75
N HIS A 128 -7.23 13.24 -12.20
CA HIS A 128 -7.98 13.41 -13.45
C HIS A 128 -9.27 14.23 -13.30
N GLY A 129 -9.91 14.22 -12.12
CA GLY A 129 -11.16 14.93 -11.84
C GLY A 129 -11.02 16.45 -11.87
N TYR A 130 -9.86 16.99 -11.47
CA TYR A 130 -9.55 18.43 -11.55
C TYR A 130 -9.09 18.91 -12.94
N GLY A 131 -8.91 17.99 -13.91
CA GLY A 131 -8.55 18.30 -15.29
C GLY A 131 -9.73 18.45 -16.25
N LEU A 132 -10.97 18.34 -15.77
CA LEU A 132 -12.16 18.33 -16.62
C LEU A 132 -12.70 19.75 -16.88
N PRO A 133 -12.87 20.16 -18.16
CA PRO A 133 -13.18 21.56 -18.54
C PRO A 133 -14.57 22.07 -18.13
N TRP A 134 -15.41 21.26 -17.48
CA TRP A 134 -16.77 21.63 -17.05
C TRP A 134 -16.88 22.09 -15.59
N PHE A 135 -15.78 22.16 -14.85
CA PHE A 135 -15.72 22.72 -13.49
C PHE A 135 -14.96 24.07 -13.41
N ARG A 136 -14.95 24.84 -14.51
CA ARG A 136 -14.53 26.25 -14.53
C ARG A 136 -15.71 27.17 -14.80
#